data_AF-A0A1V9YTP8-F1
#
_entry.id   AF-A0A1V9YTP8-F1
#
_cell.length_a   1.000
_cell.length_b   1.000
_cell.length_c   1.000
_cell.angle_alpha   90.00
_cell.angle_beta   90.00
_cell.angle_gamma   90.00
#
_symmetry.space_group_name_H-M   'P 1'
#
loop_
_entity.id
_entity.type
_entity.pdbx_description
1 polymer ?
#
loop_
_entity_poly.entity_id
_entity_poly.type
_entity_poly.pdbx_seq_one_letter_code
_entity_poly.pdbx_strand_id
1 'polypeptide(L)'
;CIVNEFSEGQSLFSILHNPTQNLTWKDNLLQCAIDICEGMLYLHTQHTPILHRALRSQNIWISYYFCLKSKNTAKINFLDLACISADLPITRETEAWIAPEILTLNPNYSEKSDVYSFGIVLWEMATCAIPRRNGDESPAFPSNTMPIILEDLYYDCVSEVRPDFAFILNKLKTRVHKAVESQMGPYPVLHSPACNCSSIE
;
A
#
# COMPACT_ATOMS: atom_id res chain seq x y z
N CYS A 1 13.23 22.39 -3.05
CA CYS A 1 12.07 22.91 -2.31
C CYS A 1 10.84 22.49 -3.11
N ILE A 2 10.18 21.41 -2.70
CA ILE A 2 8.88 21.05 -3.27
C ILE A 2 7.86 21.77 -2.39
N VAL A 3 7.19 22.77 -2.96
CA VAL A 3 6.11 23.50 -2.31
C VAL A 3 4.82 22.79 -2.72
N ASN A 4 4.31 21.92 -1.85
CA ASN A 4 2.99 21.33 -2.05
C ASN A 4 1.90 22.28 -1.53
N GLU A 5 0.78 22.36 -2.26
CA GLU A 5 -0.45 22.99 -1.80
C GLU A 5 -0.85 22.42 -0.43
N PHE A 6 -1.17 23.31 0.52
CA PHE A 6 -1.69 22.92 1.83
C PHE A 6 -3.07 22.25 1.63
N SER A 7 -3.07 20.93 1.58
CA SER A 7 -4.26 20.11 1.49
C SER A 7 -4.48 19.42 2.84
N GLU A 8 -5.70 19.48 3.37
CA GLU A 8 -6.09 18.67 4.52
C GLU A 8 -5.92 17.18 4.14
N GLY A 9 -5.03 16.49 4.83
CA GLY A 9 -4.64 15.12 4.49
C GLY A 9 -3.70 14.52 5.54
N GLN A 10 -3.45 13.23 5.43
CA GLN A 10 -2.50 12.51 6.27
C GLN A 10 -1.90 11.34 5.51
N SER A 11 -0.79 10.78 6.01
CA SER A 11 -0.17 9.60 5.40
C SER A 11 -1.09 8.38 5.45
N LEU A 12 -0.98 7.46 4.48
CA LEU A 12 -1.65 6.17 4.53
C LEU A 12 -1.30 5.40 5.81
N PHE A 13 -0.06 5.51 6.29
CA PHE A 13 0.35 4.91 7.57
C PHE A 13 -0.52 5.41 8.72
N SER A 14 -0.76 6.73 8.81
CA SER A 14 -1.60 7.34 9.84
C SER A 14 -3.06 6.91 9.72
N ILE A 15 -3.54 6.62 8.51
CA ILE A 15 -4.90 6.11 8.26
C ILE A 15 -5.03 4.68 8.76
N LEU A 16 -4.14 3.79 8.32
CA LEU A 16 -4.21 2.35 8.59
C LEU A 16 -4.06 2.02 10.08
N HIS A 17 -3.27 2.81 10.81
CA HIS A 17 -2.97 2.57 12.22
C HIS A 17 -3.81 3.43 13.18
N ASN A 18 -4.85 4.12 12.70
CA ASN A 18 -5.74 4.88 13.56
C ASN A 18 -6.80 3.97 14.19
N PRO A 19 -6.77 3.74 15.51
CA PRO A 19 -7.70 2.82 16.18
C PRO A 19 -9.16 3.32 16.19
N THR A 20 -9.38 4.59 15.83
CA THR A 20 -10.72 5.21 15.81
C THR A 20 -11.40 5.09 14.44
N GLN A 21 -10.69 4.66 13.39
CA GLN A 21 -11.24 4.52 12.04
C GLN A 21 -11.64 3.08 11.76
N ASN A 22 -12.87 2.88 11.29
CA ASN A 22 -13.32 1.59 10.74
C ASN A 22 -13.16 1.61 9.22
N LEU A 23 -12.01 1.17 8.74
CA LEU A 23 -11.74 1.06 7.31
C LEU A 23 -12.36 -0.21 6.74
N THR A 24 -12.95 -0.09 5.55
CA THR A 24 -13.45 -1.23 4.78
C THR A 24 -12.92 -1.16 3.35
N TRP A 25 -12.78 -2.32 2.72
CA TRP A 25 -12.41 -2.43 1.31
C TRP A 25 -13.50 -1.92 0.36
N LYS A 26 -14.75 -1.73 0.84
CA LYS A 26 -15.90 -1.35 0.00
C LYS A 26 -15.77 0.02 -0.66
N ASP A 27 -15.17 1.00 0.00
CA ASP A 27 -15.37 2.39 -0.43
C ASP A 27 -14.12 3.27 -0.54
N ASN A 28 -12.93 2.82 -0.13
CA ASN A 28 -11.76 3.71 -0.16
C ASN A 28 -10.40 3.00 -0.29
N LEU A 29 -10.20 1.83 0.35
CA LEU A 29 -8.89 1.16 0.32
C LEU A 29 -8.56 0.52 -1.03
N LEU A 30 -9.55 -0.11 -1.69
CA LEU A 30 -9.33 -0.66 -3.03
C LEU A 30 -9.03 0.45 -4.05
N GLN A 31 -9.79 1.53 -4.01
CA GLN A 31 -9.54 2.69 -4.87
C GLN A 31 -8.16 3.28 -4.58
N CYS A 32 -7.78 3.42 -3.31
CA CYS A 32 -6.44 3.87 -2.93
C CYS A 32 -5.34 2.95 -3.50
N ALA A 33 -5.49 1.63 -3.44
CA ALA A 33 -4.54 0.69 -4.04
C ALA A 33 -4.45 0.85 -5.57
N ILE A 34 -5.58 1.10 -6.24
CA ILE A 34 -5.64 1.40 -7.67
C ILE A 34 -4.91 2.72 -7.96
N ASP A 35 -5.20 3.78 -7.22
CA ASP A 35 -4.57 5.10 -7.40
C ASP A 35 -3.05 5.03 -7.21
N ILE A 36 -2.58 4.29 -6.21
CA ILE A 36 -1.14 4.03 -6.00
C ILE A 36 -0.55 3.30 -7.20
N CYS A 37 -1.22 2.25 -7.66
CA CYS A 37 -0.78 1.48 -8.82
C CYS A 37 -0.75 2.32 -10.11
N GLU A 38 -1.72 3.21 -10.30
CA GLU A 38 -1.78 4.13 -11.45
C GLU A 38 -0.67 5.18 -11.38
N GLY A 39 -0.42 5.77 -10.21
CA GLY A 39 0.70 6.70 -10.00
C GLY A 39 2.06 6.05 -10.28
N MET A 40 2.27 4.83 -9.78
CA MET A 40 3.50 4.08 -10.02
C MET A 40 3.65 3.66 -11.49
N LEU A 41 2.58 3.21 -12.13
CA LEU A 41 2.58 2.93 -13.57
C LEU A 41 2.93 4.17 -14.38
N TYR A 42 2.38 5.32 -14.03
CA TYR A 42 2.71 6.59 -14.68
C TYR A 42 4.21 6.89 -14.56
N LEU A 43 4.79 6.79 -13.36
CA LEU A 43 6.23 7.03 -13.15
C LEU A 43 7.12 6.08 -13.99
N HIS A 44 6.77 4.80 -14.04
CA HIS A 44 7.55 3.78 -14.76
C HIS A 44 7.39 3.85 -16.29
N THR A 45 6.31 4.47 -16.79
CA THR A 45 6.03 4.60 -18.24
C THR A 45 6.51 5.91 -18.84
N GLN A 46 7.18 6.76 -18.06
CA GLN A 46 7.84 7.96 -18.59
C GLN A 46 8.93 7.58 -19.61
N HIS A 47 9.26 8.49 -20.53
CA HIS A 47 10.31 8.27 -21.55
C HIS A 47 11.62 7.76 -20.93
N THR A 48 11.97 8.31 -19.77
CA THR A 48 12.99 7.74 -18.89
C THR A 48 12.26 7.27 -17.63
N PRO A 49 12.21 5.96 -17.33
CA PRO A 49 11.51 5.43 -16.17
C PRO A 49 11.97 6.10 -14.87
N ILE A 50 11.00 6.59 -14.08
CA ILE A 50 11.26 7.24 -12.80
C ILE A 50 11.03 6.20 -11.69
N LEU A 51 12.09 5.85 -10.97
CA LEU A 51 12.01 4.95 -9.82
C LEU A 51 11.63 5.73 -8.56
N HIS A 52 10.66 5.24 -7.80
CA HIS A 52 10.25 5.88 -6.56
C HIS A 52 11.25 5.63 -5.43
N ARG A 53 11.78 4.40 -5.30
CA ARG A 53 12.84 3.97 -4.36
C ARG A 53 12.51 4.06 -2.86
N ALA A 54 11.33 4.55 -2.52
CA ALA A 54 10.91 4.81 -1.15
C ALA A 54 9.39 4.62 -1.00
N LEU A 55 8.79 3.73 -1.79
CA LEU A 55 7.35 3.49 -1.75
C LEU A 55 6.98 2.76 -0.45
N ARG A 56 6.22 3.43 0.42
CA ARG A 56 5.75 2.90 1.71
C ARG A 56 4.58 3.73 2.20
N SER A 57 3.75 3.20 3.08
CA SER A 57 2.55 3.88 3.57
C SER A 57 2.79 5.26 4.19
N GLN A 58 3.98 5.51 4.76
CA GLN A 58 4.34 6.83 5.30
C GLN A 58 4.62 7.88 4.21
N ASN A 59 4.96 7.47 2.99
CA ASN A 59 5.28 8.34 1.85
C ASN A 59 4.12 8.46 0.85
N ILE A 60 2.99 7.84 1.18
CA ILE A 60 1.74 7.90 0.43
C ILE A 60 0.86 8.91 1.15
N TRP A 61 0.73 10.10 0.59
CA TRP A 61 -0.10 11.15 1.17
C TRP A 61 -1.51 11.07 0.62
N ILE A 62 -2.49 11.02 1.51
CA ILE A 62 -3.91 10.94 1.16
C ILE A 62 -4.57 12.25 1.59
N SER A 63 -5.11 12.99 0.61
CA SER A 63 -5.98 14.11 0.89
C SER A 63 -7.43 13.65 1.00
N TYR A 64 -8.20 14.34 1.86
CA TYR A 64 -9.61 14.11 2.02
C TYR A 64 -10.39 15.23 1.32
N TYR A 65 -11.31 14.85 0.44
CA TYR A 65 -12.31 15.80 -0.06
C TYR A 65 -13.70 15.41 0.47
N PHE A 66 -14.31 16.30 1.25
CA PHE A 66 -15.69 16.15 1.72
C PHE A 66 -16.66 16.36 0.56
N CYS A 67 -17.35 15.31 0.13
CA CYS A 67 -18.46 15.45 -0.82
C CYS A 67 -19.74 15.82 -0.07
N LEU A 68 -20.12 17.10 -0.08
CA LEU A 68 -21.31 17.65 0.60
C LEU A 68 -22.66 17.00 0.21
N LYS A 69 -22.70 16.19 -0.86
CA LYS A 69 -23.92 15.49 -1.30
C LYS A 69 -24.25 14.22 -0.52
N SER A 70 -23.28 13.63 0.20
CA SER A 70 -23.51 12.50 1.09
C SER A 70 -22.95 12.85 2.46
N LYS A 71 -23.83 13.20 3.40
CA LYS A 71 -23.46 13.41 4.80
C LYS A 71 -22.76 12.12 5.30
N ASN A 72 -21.50 12.26 5.71
CA ASN A 72 -20.67 11.25 6.41
C ASN A 72 -19.83 10.26 5.60
N THR A 73 -19.32 10.61 4.41
CA THR A 73 -18.27 9.77 3.78
C THR A 73 -17.06 10.62 3.39
N ALA A 74 -15.96 10.48 4.13
CA ALA A 74 -14.66 10.95 3.69
C ALA A 74 -14.27 10.12 2.46
N LYS A 75 -14.13 10.79 1.31
CA LYS A 75 -13.57 10.16 0.11
C LYS A 75 -12.08 10.45 0.07
N ILE A 76 -11.28 9.39 -0.04
CA ILE A 76 -9.85 9.49 -0.32
C ILE A 76 -9.75 10.00 -1.75
N ASN A 77 -9.23 11.22 -1.92
CA ASN A 77 -9.12 11.85 -3.22
C ASN A 77 -7.79 12.60 -3.24
N PHE A 78 -6.98 12.32 -4.25
CA PHE A 78 -5.60 12.78 -4.42
C PHE A 78 -4.57 12.00 -3.60
N LEU A 79 -3.69 11.34 -4.34
CA LEU A 79 -2.53 10.61 -3.87
C LEU A 79 -1.27 11.37 -4.33
N ASP A 80 -0.46 11.79 -3.38
CA ASP A 80 0.90 12.25 -3.66
C ASP A 80 1.91 11.17 -3.22
N LEU A 81 2.85 10.88 -4.10
CA LEU A 81 3.90 9.89 -3.92
C LEU A 81 5.22 10.63 -3.71
N ALA A 82 5.60 10.79 -2.44
CA ALA A 82 6.83 11.48 -2.09
C ALA A 82 8.06 10.65 -2.47
N CYS A 83 8.72 10.99 -3.59
CA CYS A 83 10.01 10.42 -3.94
C CYS A 83 11.08 10.91 -2.95
N ILE A 84 11.67 10.01 -2.17
CA ILE A 84 12.78 10.34 -1.27
C ILE A 84 14.11 9.89 -1.88
N SER A 85 15.18 10.64 -1.60
CA SER A 85 16.55 10.30 -1.99
C SER A 85 16.93 8.88 -1.56
N ALA A 86 17.63 8.16 -2.44
CA ALA A 86 18.12 6.80 -2.19
C ALA A 86 19.10 6.69 -1.00
N ASP A 87 19.62 7.82 -0.51
CA ASP A 87 20.62 7.89 0.56
C ASP A 87 20.02 7.88 1.97
N LEU A 88 18.72 7.61 2.13
CA LEU A 88 18.16 7.45 3.46
C LEU A 88 18.71 6.19 4.14
N PRO A 89 19.09 6.27 5.43
CA PRO A 89 19.52 5.10 6.17
C PRO A 89 18.39 4.08 6.25
N ILE A 90 18.71 2.84 5.88
CA ILE A 90 17.81 1.70 6.06
C ILE A 90 17.76 1.39 7.56
N THR A 91 16.55 1.39 8.11
CA THR A 91 16.31 1.10 9.53
C THR A 91 15.45 -0.15 9.68
N ARG A 92 15.43 -0.75 10.87
CA ARG A 92 14.56 -1.90 11.17
C ARG A 92 13.08 -1.59 10.93
N GLU A 93 12.69 -0.32 11.07
CA GLU A 93 11.33 0.15 10.85
C GLU A 93 10.99 0.37 9.37
N THR A 94 11.98 0.33 8.46
CA THR A 94 11.78 0.61 7.02
C THR A 94 12.20 -0.55 6.12
N GLU A 95 13.03 -1.47 6.61
CA GLU A 95 13.53 -2.64 5.87
C GLU A 95 12.42 -3.53 5.30
N ALA A 96 11.24 -3.56 5.91
CA ALA A 96 10.13 -4.38 5.47
C ALA A 96 9.62 -4.01 4.06
N TRP A 97 9.65 -2.72 3.69
CA TRP A 97 9.23 -2.24 2.36
C TRP A 97 10.35 -2.31 1.34
N ILE A 98 11.58 -2.62 1.75
CA ILE A 98 12.76 -2.62 0.88
C ILE A 98 12.93 -4.00 0.27
N ALA A 99 13.05 -4.04 -1.06
CA ALA A 99 13.25 -5.29 -1.79
C ALA A 99 14.60 -5.94 -1.42
N PRO A 100 14.68 -7.29 -1.36
CA PRO A 100 15.88 -7.98 -0.90
C PRO A 100 17.14 -7.62 -1.71
N GLU A 101 17.01 -7.38 -3.01
CA GLU A 101 18.13 -6.97 -3.87
C GLU A 101 18.72 -5.59 -3.54
N ILE A 102 17.97 -4.74 -2.83
CA ILE A 102 18.39 -3.40 -2.36
C ILE A 102 19.13 -3.49 -1.03
N LEU A 103 18.89 -4.55 -0.24
CA LEU A 103 19.58 -4.78 1.04
C LEU A 103 21.01 -5.34 0.86
N THR A 104 21.43 -5.57 -0.38
CA THR A 104 22.75 -6.11 -0.71
C THR A 104 23.85 -5.04 -0.66
N LEU A 105 25.12 -5.47 -0.66
CA LEU A 105 26.28 -4.56 -0.71
C LEU A 105 26.29 -3.65 -1.95
N ASN A 106 25.65 -4.08 -3.04
CA ASN A 106 25.56 -3.34 -4.30
C ASN A 106 24.07 -3.20 -4.70
N PRO A 107 23.35 -2.22 -4.13
CA PRO A 107 21.91 -2.10 -4.29
C PRO A 107 21.54 -1.85 -5.76
N ASN A 108 20.67 -2.71 -6.30
CA ASN A 108 20.21 -2.62 -7.69
C ASN A 108 18.75 -2.13 -7.78
N TYR A 109 18.57 -0.82 -7.82
CA TYR A 109 17.25 -0.21 -7.94
C TYR A 109 16.67 -0.43 -9.35
N SER A 110 15.44 -0.93 -9.37
CA SER A 110 14.67 -1.13 -10.61
C SER A 110 13.19 -0.92 -10.34
N GLU A 111 12.40 -0.89 -11.41
CA GLU A 111 10.94 -0.89 -11.36
C GLU A 111 10.41 -2.07 -10.51
N LYS A 112 11.13 -3.21 -10.54
CA LYS A 112 10.78 -4.39 -9.75
C LYS A 112 10.99 -4.19 -8.26
N SER A 113 11.95 -3.36 -7.86
CA SER A 113 12.12 -3.01 -6.44
C SER A 113 10.95 -2.19 -5.91
N ASP A 114 10.40 -1.27 -6.72
CA ASP A 114 9.18 -0.53 -6.39
C ASP A 114 7.93 -1.45 -6.34
N VAL A 115 7.86 -2.47 -7.21
CA VAL A 115 6.76 -3.46 -7.18
C VAL A 115 6.77 -4.27 -5.88
N TYR A 116 7.95 -4.66 -5.38
CA TYR A 116 8.05 -5.30 -4.06
C TYR A 116 7.51 -4.39 -2.97
N SER A 117 7.96 -3.14 -2.94
CA SER A 117 7.51 -2.15 -1.98
C SER A 117 5.99 -1.94 -2.01
N PHE A 118 5.40 -1.92 -3.22
CA PHE A 118 3.95 -1.88 -3.40
C PHE A 118 3.24 -3.12 -2.82
N GLY A 119 3.81 -4.31 -3.01
CA GLY A 119 3.31 -5.54 -2.39
C GLY A 119 3.22 -5.43 -0.86
N ILE A 120 4.23 -4.84 -0.23
CA ILE A 120 4.24 -4.61 1.23
C ILE A 120 3.17 -3.59 1.64
N VAL A 121 2.95 -2.53 0.85
CA VAL A 121 1.84 -1.59 1.08
C VAL A 121 0.49 -2.31 0.99
N LEU A 122 0.29 -3.19 0.01
CA LEU A 122 -0.95 -3.98 -0.10
C LEU A 122 -1.16 -4.88 1.13
N TRP A 123 -0.10 -5.52 1.63
CA TRP A 123 -0.15 -6.33 2.85
C TRP A 123 -0.54 -5.49 4.07
N GLU A 124 0.02 -4.30 4.20
CA GLU A 124 -0.26 -3.37 5.30
C GLU A 124 -1.71 -2.88 5.24
N MET A 125 -2.21 -2.54 4.06
CA MET A 125 -3.62 -2.15 3.84
C MET A 125 -4.61 -3.27 4.21
N ALA A 126 -4.18 -4.53 4.07
CA ALA A 126 -5.01 -5.70 4.36
C ALA A 126 -5.00 -6.17 5.80
N THR A 127 -3.94 -5.86 6.53
CA THR A 127 -3.77 -6.33 7.91
C THR A 127 -3.93 -5.20 8.92
N CYS A 128 -3.79 -3.94 8.50
CA CYS A 128 -3.60 -2.78 9.37
C CYS A 128 -2.49 -2.98 10.42
N ALA A 129 -1.56 -3.89 10.14
CA ALA A 129 -0.45 -4.21 11.01
C ALA A 129 0.83 -3.59 10.46
N ILE A 130 1.78 -3.31 11.36
CA ILE A 130 3.12 -2.86 10.97
C ILE A 130 3.84 -4.05 10.31
N PRO A 131 4.27 -3.95 9.04
CA PRO A 131 4.98 -5.03 8.38
C PRO A 131 6.34 -5.24 9.04
N ARG A 132 6.67 -6.50 9.27
CA ARG A 132 7.95 -6.93 9.84
C ARG A 132 8.48 -8.09 9.02
N ARG A 133 9.75 -8.01 8.62
CA ARG A 133 10.45 -9.15 8.02
C ARG A 133 10.73 -10.21 9.07
N ASN A 134 10.83 -11.45 8.62
CA ASN A 134 11.40 -12.53 9.43
C ASN A 134 12.74 -12.94 8.78
N GLY A 135 13.82 -12.25 9.15
CA GLY A 135 15.09 -12.36 8.43
C GLY A 135 14.96 -11.82 7.01
N ASP A 136 15.31 -12.64 6.02
CA ASP A 136 15.27 -12.25 4.60
C ASP A 136 13.88 -12.39 3.98
N GLU A 137 12.92 -12.99 4.69
CA GLU A 137 11.57 -13.25 4.18
C GLU A 137 10.63 -12.05 4.35
N SER A 138 9.76 -11.85 3.34
CA SER A 138 8.69 -10.86 3.39
C SER A 138 7.61 -11.27 4.41
N PRO A 139 6.80 -10.31 4.92
CA PRO A 139 5.78 -10.61 5.93
C PRO A 139 4.70 -11.58 5.42
N ALA A 140 4.52 -12.72 6.07
CA ALA A 140 3.41 -13.61 5.74
C ALA A 140 2.06 -13.00 6.16
N PHE A 141 0.99 -13.31 5.42
CA PHE A 141 -0.36 -13.02 5.90
C PHE A 141 -0.68 -13.89 7.13
N PRO A 142 -1.28 -13.34 8.19
CA PRO A 142 -1.89 -14.15 9.22
C PRO A 142 -2.93 -15.12 8.62
N SER A 143 -3.11 -16.30 9.22
CA SER A 143 -4.05 -17.29 8.71
C SER A 143 -5.46 -16.71 8.54
N ASN A 144 -6.06 -16.90 7.36
CA ASN A 144 -7.40 -16.43 6.99
C ASN A 144 -7.62 -14.91 7.03
N THR A 145 -6.57 -14.08 7.04
CA THR A 145 -6.71 -12.61 6.95
C THR A 145 -6.49 -12.04 5.57
N MET A 146 -5.92 -12.82 4.63
CA MET A 146 -5.73 -12.37 3.26
C MET A 146 -7.09 -12.07 2.60
N PRO A 147 -7.35 -10.81 2.21
CA PRO A 147 -8.56 -10.49 1.48
C PRO A 147 -8.54 -11.19 0.13
N ILE A 148 -9.65 -11.79 -0.30
CA ILE A 148 -9.78 -12.40 -1.66
C ILE A 148 -9.39 -11.38 -2.74
N ILE A 149 -9.61 -10.09 -2.50
CA ILE A 149 -9.23 -9.03 -3.44
C ILE A 149 -7.71 -8.88 -3.63
N LEU A 150 -6.90 -9.38 -2.70
CA LEU A 150 -5.43 -9.41 -2.80
C LEU A 150 -4.87 -10.81 -3.04
N GLU A 151 -5.73 -11.83 -3.15
CA GLU A 151 -5.33 -13.23 -3.36
C GLU A 151 -4.33 -13.32 -4.52
N ASP A 152 -3.21 -14.02 -4.27
CA ASP A 152 -2.03 -14.17 -5.15
C ASP A 152 -1.27 -12.89 -5.52
N LEU A 153 -1.91 -11.71 -5.49
CA LEU A 153 -1.29 -10.47 -5.98
C LEU A 153 -0.15 -10.00 -5.07
N TYR A 154 -0.32 -10.14 -3.76
CA TYR A 154 0.78 -9.90 -2.82
C TYR A 154 1.97 -10.81 -3.14
N TYR A 155 1.73 -12.11 -3.28
CA TYR A 155 2.76 -13.11 -3.54
C TYR A 155 3.47 -12.87 -4.88
N ASP A 156 2.73 -12.49 -5.92
CA ASP A 156 3.30 -12.07 -7.20
C ASP A 156 4.28 -10.89 -7.01
N CYS A 157 3.87 -9.87 -6.23
CA CYS A 157 4.67 -8.66 -5.98
C CYS A 157 5.94 -8.93 -5.16
N VAL A 158 5.93 -9.87 -4.22
CA VAL A 158 7.10 -10.17 -3.37
C VAL A 158 7.96 -11.33 -3.89
N SER A 159 7.57 -11.95 -5.00
CA SER A 159 8.34 -13.03 -5.63
C SER A 159 9.66 -12.54 -6.26
N GLU A 160 10.48 -13.49 -6.71
CA GLU A 160 11.69 -13.20 -7.51
C GLU A 160 11.34 -12.65 -8.90
N VAL A 161 10.26 -13.16 -9.51
CA VAL A 161 9.82 -12.75 -10.87
C VAL A 161 8.56 -11.90 -10.74
N ARG A 162 8.78 -10.62 -10.41
CA ARG A 162 7.68 -9.69 -10.14
C ARG A 162 7.02 -9.20 -11.44
N PRO A 163 5.69 -9.01 -11.47
CA PRO A 163 5.00 -8.41 -12.61
C PRO A 163 5.34 -6.92 -12.75
N ASP A 164 4.83 -6.26 -13.79
CA ASP A 164 4.84 -4.79 -13.88
C ASP A 164 3.55 -4.19 -13.31
N PHE A 165 3.54 -2.87 -13.11
CA PHE A 165 2.37 -2.17 -12.60
C PHE A 165 1.16 -2.22 -13.56
N ALA A 166 1.36 -2.45 -14.87
CA ALA A 166 0.25 -2.56 -15.82
C ALA A 166 -0.53 -3.87 -15.58
N PHE A 167 0.17 -4.97 -15.36
CA PHE A 167 -0.41 -6.26 -15.01
C PHE A 167 -1.15 -6.20 -13.66
N ILE A 168 -0.50 -5.62 -12.65
CA ILE A 168 -1.06 -5.42 -11.31
C ILE A 168 -2.35 -4.60 -11.38
N LEU A 169 -2.33 -3.48 -12.12
CA LEU A 169 -3.48 -2.60 -12.29
C LEU A 169 -4.68 -3.33 -12.91
N ASN A 170 -4.42 -4.15 -13.93
CA ASN A 170 -5.47 -4.94 -14.59
C ASN A 170 -6.09 -5.97 -13.63
N LYS A 171 -5.28 -6.65 -12.81
CA LYS A 171 -5.78 -7.56 -11.76
C LYS A 171 -6.64 -6.81 -10.73
N LEU A 172 -6.18 -5.66 -10.23
CA LEU A 172 -6.93 -4.86 -9.26
C LEU A 172 -8.29 -4.42 -9.83
N LYS A 173 -8.32 -3.85 -11.05
CA LYS A 173 -9.55 -3.40 -11.71
C LYS A 173 -10.54 -4.53 -11.96
N THR A 174 -10.06 -5.70 -12.40
CA THR A 174 -10.94 -6.88 -12.61
C THR A 174 -11.62 -7.32 -11.31
N ARG A 175 -10.94 -7.17 -10.16
CA ARG A 175 -11.47 -7.56 -8.86
C ARG A 175 -12.48 -6.54 -8.31
N VAL A 176 -12.38 -5.26 -8.68
CA VAL A 176 -13.43 -4.26 -8.41
C VAL A 176 -14.77 -4.74 -8.97
N HIS A 177 -14.80 -5.12 -10.26
CA HIS A 177 -16.02 -5.58 -10.92
C HIS A 177 -16.64 -6.79 -10.22
N LYS A 178 -15.84 -7.80 -9.90
CA LYS A 178 -16.31 -9.01 -9.19
C LYS A 178 -16.81 -8.71 -7.77
N ALA A 179 -16.18 -7.79 -7.04
CA ALA A 179 -16.58 -7.42 -5.69
C ALA A 179 -17.91 -6.64 -5.67
N VAL A 180 -18.14 -5.77 -6.67
CA VAL A 180 -19.39 -5.01 -6.83
C VAL A 180 -20.54 -5.92 -7.24
N GLU A 181 -20.31 -6.87 -8.15
CA GLU A 181 -21.35 -7.76 -8.69
C GLU A 181 -21.81 -8.84 -7.70
N SER A 182 -20.91 -9.35 -6.87
CA SER A 182 -21.21 -10.53 -6.05
C SER A 182 -21.90 -10.22 -4.72
N GLN A 183 -21.91 -8.98 -4.22
CA GLN A 183 -22.25 -8.63 -2.81
C GLN A 183 -21.52 -9.48 -1.74
N MET A 184 -20.62 -10.37 -2.15
CA MET A 184 -19.87 -11.29 -1.32
C MET A 184 -18.60 -10.57 -0.91
N GLY A 185 -18.56 -10.14 0.34
CA GLY A 185 -17.43 -9.41 0.86
C GLY A 185 -16.32 -10.32 1.39
N PRO A 186 -15.10 -10.29 0.84
CA PRO A 186 -13.89 -10.56 1.61
C PRO A 186 -13.53 -9.26 2.35
N TYR A 187 -14.40 -8.80 3.23
CA TYR A 187 -14.16 -7.56 3.95
C TYR A 187 -13.74 -7.92 5.36
N PRO A 188 -12.44 -8.09 5.66
CA PRO A 188 -12.04 -7.99 7.04
C PRO A 188 -12.52 -6.62 7.53
N VAL A 189 -13.31 -6.63 8.59
CA VAL A 189 -13.48 -5.47 9.44
C VAL A 189 -12.12 -5.30 10.10
N LEU A 190 -11.31 -4.37 9.58
CA LEU A 190 -9.90 -4.21 9.96
C LEU A 190 -9.71 -3.83 11.44
N HIS A 191 -10.78 -3.48 12.15
CA HIS A 191 -10.81 -3.32 13.58
C HIS A 191 -11.98 -4.10 14.21
N SER A 192 -11.72 -5.34 14.63
CA SER A 192 -12.53 -5.94 15.69
C SER A 192 -12.06 -5.37 17.04
N PRO A 193 -12.95 -4.96 17.96
CA PRO A 193 -12.59 -4.43 19.28
C PRO A 193 -11.84 -5.44 20.19
N ALA A 194 -11.55 -6.65 19.69
CA ALA A 194 -10.84 -7.70 20.40
C ALA A 194 -9.31 -7.72 20.16
N CYS A 195 -8.74 -6.85 19.32
CA CYS A 195 -7.28 -6.68 19.25
C CYS A 195 -6.78 -5.90 20.46
N ASN A 196 -6.70 -6.60 21.60
CA ASN A 196 -5.86 -6.22 22.73
C ASN A 196 -4.39 -6.26 22.28
N CYS A 197 -3.93 -5.20 21.63
CA CYS A 197 -2.51 -4.82 21.68
C CYS A 197 -2.22 -4.24 23.07
N SER A 198 -2.35 -5.08 24.09
CA SER A 198 -2.00 -4.80 25.47
C SER A 198 -1.16 -5.95 26.00
N SER A 199 0.06 -6.09 25.48
CA SER A 199 1.18 -6.72 26.18
C SER A 199 2.47 -6.56 25.38
N ILE A 200 3.10 -5.39 25.49
CA ILE A 200 4.57 -5.30 25.50
C ILE A 200 4.90 -4.24 26.57
N GLU A 201 5.12 -4.70 27.80
CA GLU A 201 6.05 -4.05 28.74
C GLU A 201 7.48 -4.27 28.27
#